data_AF-A0A3D1BJ84-F1
#
_entry.id   AF-A0A3D1BJ84-F1
#
_cell.length_a   1.000
_cell.length_b   1.000
_cell.length_c   1.000
_cell.angle_alpha   90.00
_cell.angle_beta   90.00
_cell.angle_gamma   90.00
#
_symmetry.space_group_name_H-M   'P 1'
#
loop_
_entity.id
_entity.type
_entity.pdbx_description
1 polymer ?
#
loop_
_entity_poly.entity_id
_entity_poly.type
_entity_poly.pdbx_seq_one_letter_code
_entity_poly.pdbx_strand_id
1 'polypeptide(L)' 'MEERKIRLGIVGCGHIFKKHLQAIVDNANLFEIVGVANHNKEIVLEFPKEWKVQTFYDHKEMFSKLG' A
#
# COMPACT_ATOMS: atom_id res chain seq x y z
N MET A 1 -17.19 18.40 -3.97
CA MET A 1 -16.90 17.06 -4.52
C MET A 1 -15.51 16.71 -4.03
N GLU A 2 -15.33 15.65 -3.23
CA GLU A 2 -13.98 15.15 -2.95
C GLU A 2 -13.39 14.59 -4.25
N GLU A 3 -12.23 15.07 -4.65
CA GLU A 3 -11.45 14.44 -5.72
C GLU A 3 -11.10 13.02 -5.29
N ARG A 4 -11.32 12.04 -6.19
CA ARG A 4 -10.99 10.65 -5.89
C ARG A 4 -9.47 10.50 -5.80
N LYS A 5 -8.99 9.95 -4.68
CA LYS A 5 -7.58 9.61 -4.49
C LYS A 5 -7.15 8.53 -5.49
N ILE A 6 -5.89 8.60 -5.89
CA ILE A 6 -5.22 7.57 -6.68
C ILE A 6 -4.94 6.37 -5.76
N ARG A 7 -5.45 5.21 -6.16
CA ARG A 7 -5.32 3.95 -5.43
C ARG A 7 -4.01 3.26 -5.81
N LEU A 8 -3.17 2.96 -4.82
CA LEU A 8 -1.84 2.37 -5.01
C LEU A 8 -1.81 0.93 -4.49
N GLY A 9 -1.27 0.03 -5.32
CA GLY A 9 -0.81 -1.30 -4.91
C GLY A 9 0.72 -1.31 -4.86
N ILE A 10 1.33 -1.83 -3.80
CA ILE A 10 2.80 -1.89 -3.66
C ILE A 10 3.27 -3.33 -3.62
N VAL A 11 4.27 -3.65 -4.46
CA VAL A 11 4.97 -4.94 -4.43
C VAL A 11 6.35 -4.74 -3.82
N GLY A 12 6.63 -5.44 -2.72
CA GLY A 12 7.88 -5.35 -1.99
C GLY A 12 7.90 -4.24 -0.94
N CYS A 13 8.07 -4.63 0.33
CA CYS A 13 8.06 -3.70 1.48
C CYS A 13 9.40 -3.67 2.22
N GLY A 14 10.51 -3.63 1.47
CA GLY A 14 11.88 -3.63 2.01
C GLY A 14 12.38 -2.25 2.45
N HIS A 15 13.69 -2.04 2.44
CA HIS A 15 14.32 -0.83 2.98
C HIS A 15 13.76 0.49 2.41
N ILE A 16 13.51 0.57 1.10
CA ILE A 16 13.02 1.79 0.44
C ILE A 16 11.53 2.05 0.69
N PHE A 17 10.78 1.05 1.13
CA PHE A 17 9.33 1.15 1.36
C PHE A 17 8.97 2.27 2.34
N LYS A 18 9.77 2.45 3.40
CA LYS A 18 9.54 3.53 4.39
C LYS A 18 9.56 4.93 3.74
N LYS A 19 10.42 5.14 2.74
CA LYS A 19 10.48 6.42 2.01
C LYS A 19 9.27 6.61 1.11
N HIS A 20 8.83 5.56 0.42
CA HIS A 20 7.59 5.60 -0.36
C HIS A 20 6.38 5.85 0.53
N LEU A 21 6.26 5.12 1.65
CA LEU A 21 5.18 5.28 2.60
C LEU A 21 5.12 6.71 3.13
N GLN A 22 6.25 7.29 3.54
CA GLN A 22 6.29 8.68 4.00
C GLN A 22 5.79 9.64 2.93
N ALA A 23 6.28 9.53 1.69
CA ALA A 23 5.84 10.38 0.59
C ALA A 23 4.34 10.26 0.30
N ILE A 24 3.78 9.05 0.41
CA ILE A 24 2.35 8.83 0.19
C ILE A 24 1.53 9.41 1.36
N VAL A 25 2.00 9.28 2.61
CA VAL A 25 1.37 9.90 3.79
C VAL A 25 1.39 11.43 3.69
N ASP A 26 2.51 12.02 3.28
CA ASP A 26 2.64 13.46 3.08
C ASP A 26 1.71 13.99 1.96
N ASN A 27 1.25 13.10 1.08
CA ASN A 27 0.33 13.38 -0.02
C ASN A 27 -0.98 12.58 0.13
N ALA A 28 -1.44 12.32 1.36
CA ALA A 28 -2.62 11.50 1.63
C ALA A 28 -3.93 12.10 1.11
N ASN A 29 -3.95 13.37 0.70
CA ASN A 29 -5.05 13.99 -0.03
C ASN A 29 -5.15 13.52 -1.48
N LEU A 30 -4.05 13.03 -2.06
CA LEU A 30 -3.96 12.59 -3.45
C LEU A 30 -3.89 11.06 -3.57
N PHE A 31 -3.33 10.37 -2.59
CA PHE A 31 -3.03 8.94 -2.69
C PHE A 31 -3.58 8.14 -1.50
N GLU A 32 -3.90 6.87 -1.77
CA GLU A 32 -4.15 5.86 -0.74
C GLU A 32 -3.55 4.51 -1.15
N ILE A 33 -2.90 3.81 -0.21
CA ILE A 33 -2.49 2.42 -0.44
C ILE A 33 -3.71 1.52 -0.18
N VAL A 34 -4.00 0.63 -1.11
CA VAL A 34 -5.12 -0.34 -0.98
C VAL A 34 -4.65 -1.79 -0.93
N GLY A 35 -3.39 -2.04 -1.31
CA GLY A 35 -2.80 -3.37 -1.31
C GLY A 35 -1.29 -3.34 -1.18
N VAL A 36 -0.75 -4.31 -0.46
CA VAL A 36 0.70 -4.59 -0.42
C VAL A 36 0.97 -6.08 -0.60
N ALA A 37 1.96 -6.44 -1.41
CA ALA A 37 2.39 -7.82 -1.64
C ALA A 37 3.84 -8.02 -1.22
N ASN A 38 4.12 -9.07 -0.42
CA ASN A 38 5.49 -9.41 0.02
C ASN A 38 5.61 -10.89 0.40
N HIS A 39 6.70 -11.56 -0.03
CA HIS A 39 7.00 -12.93 0.34
C HIS A 39 7.55 -13.08 1.77
N ASN A 40 7.93 -11.99 2.44
CA ASN A 40 8.37 -12.05 3.83
C ASN A 40 7.19 -11.77 4.78
N LYS A 41 6.73 -12.84 5.46
CA LYS A 41 5.63 -12.80 6.43
C LYS A 41 5.98 -12.10 7.74
N GLU A 42 7.25 -11.82 8.00
CA GLU A 42 7.73 -11.20 9.24
C GLU A 42 7.78 -9.67 9.15
N ILE A 43 7.54 -9.09 7.98
CA ILE A 43 7.57 -7.64 7.82
C ILE A 43 6.31 -7.04 8.45
N VAL A 44 6.53 -6.31 9.54
CA VAL A 44 5.51 -5.49 10.19
C VAL A 44 5.42 -4.16 9.44
N LEU A 45 4.23 -3.84 8.94
CA LEU A 45 3.93 -2.60 8.25
C LEU A 45 2.94 -1.79 9.06
N GLU A 46 3.27 -0.52 9.26
CA GLU A 46 2.39 0.44 9.93
C GLU A 46 1.80 1.36 8.87
N PHE A 47 0.48 1.34 8.73
CA PHE A 47 -0.27 2.21 7.83
C PHE A 47 -1.12 3.20 8.63
N PRO A 48 -1.47 4.36 8.06
CA PRO A 48 -2.52 5.21 8.62
C PRO A 48 -3.79 4.41 8.89
N LYS A 49 -4.44 4.63 10.04
CA LYS A 49 -5.59 3.83 10.50
C LYS A 49 -6.79 3.91 9.56
N GLU A 50 -6.91 5.02 8.86
CA GLU A 50 -7.95 5.29 7.86
C GLU A 50 -7.74 4.51 6.57
N TRP A 51 -6.52 4.02 6.30
CA TRP A 51 -6.22 3.25 5.10
C TRP A 51 -6.60 1.79 5.31
N LYS A 52 -7.54 1.32 4.52
CA LYS A 52 -7.98 -0.08 4.49
C LYS A 52 -7.05 -0.92 3.63
N VAL A 53 -5.80 -1.07 4.07
CA VAL A 53 -4.75 -1.77 3.32
C VAL A 53 -4.92 -3.29 3.44
N GLN A 54 -5.00 -3.97 2.29
CA GLN A 54 -4.96 -5.43 2.23
C GLN A 54 -3.53 -5.93 2.03
N THR A 55 -3.17 -7.03 2.70
CA THR A 55 -1.85 -7.66 2.60
C THR A 55 -1.93 -8.97 1.85
N PHE A 56 -1.02 -9.19 0.90
CA PHE A 56 -0.94 -10.37 0.07
C PHE A 56 0.45 -10.98 0.18
N TYR A 57 0.54 -12.30 0.05
CA TYR A 57 1.84 -12.95 -0.05
C TYR A 57 2.42 -12.75 -1.46
N ASP A 58 1.59 -12.96 -2.49
CA ASP A 58 2.00 -12.92 -3.90
C ASP A 58 1.36 -11.73 -4.64
N HIS A 59 2.12 -11.10 -5.54
CA HIS A 59 1.63 -9.96 -6.32
C HIS A 59 0.53 -10.34 -7.32
N LYS A 60 0.53 -11.55 -7.86
CA LYS A 60 -0.53 -12.05 -8.76
C LYS A 60 -1.85 -12.17 -8.01
N GLU A 61 -1.81 -12.62 -6.74
CA GLU A 61 -2.98 -12.64 -5.87
C GLU A 61 -3.52 -11.21 -5.67
N MET A 62 -2.63 -10.27 -5.36
CA MET A 62 -2.99 -8.85 -5.22
C MET A 62 -3.64 -8.30 -6.49
N PHE A 63 -3.03 -8.52 -7.66
CA PHE A 63 -3.59 -8.06 -8.94
C PHE A 63 -4.95 -8.68 -9.24
N SER A 64 -5.15 -9.97 -8.95
CA SER A 64 -6.44 -10.63 -9.16
C SER A 64 -7.55 -10.13 -8.23
N LYS A 65 -7.21 -9.59 -7.06
CA LYS A 65 -8.18 -9.12 -6.05
C LYS A 65 -8.46 -7.62 -6.14
N LEU A 66 -7.51 -6.83 -6.65
CA LEU A 66 -7.57 -5.36 -6.66
C LEU A 66 -7.64 -4.73 -8.05
N GLY A 67 -7.27 -5.46 -9.11
CA GLY A 67 -7.41 -5.04 -10.51
C GLY A 67 -8.83 -5.24 -11.02
#